data_AF-A0A396KAW7-F1
#
_entry.id   AF-A0A396KAW7-F1
#
_cell.length_a   1.000
_cell.length_b   1.000
_cell.length_c   1.000
_cell.angle_alpha   90.00
_cell.angle_beta   90.00
_cell.angle_gamma   90.00
#
_symmetry.space_group_name_H-M   'P 1'
#
loop_
_entity.id
_entity.type
_entity.pdbx_description
1 polymer ?
#
loop_
_entity_poly.entity_id
_entity_poly.type
_entity_poly.pdbx_seq_one_letter_code
_entity_poly.pdbx_strand_id
1 'polypeptide(L)'
;MKKWIRRFVMTILGLVLGTGMYMICAERVLKDPFPMPFGIGFANVVSGSMEPALKKGTLLLVRKKADAEIGDIVVYQSGESIIVHRIISAEGDQVITKGDANETEDIPIKRSQIKGVVMFKIPEIGKGIQWLQTLARYSGADHKQESAKVAAFEHGEQILQPFSRAGKTGDLQPGTDRVYALTVTNEKNGNVSETRQNYSIQVTTAGTLPLTYVLKRNNTELGRFSEMVTENYLFQTADMWFEAGKKEGHAYELEVIWPEDKKDVLWADVPDLVKIQVHMEQAETIASTLVVPVLARYHHSSTHIYEMAAVPFYFTSDRLTEEGNEYQLSPETEALAIELRNDQDGYRWSDTPIHYIYQVRKDGEEKGGEGILYPQQGAGSSERIVIQDMAPGVYDIEVQSLSPFEKTLKGTFVIPEKENDIFCVKEDQQGSFCVQLIVSVKDYEGNIKISWPEGLIPDSTQAVFEDVKTRTEDLYEAGELTLWMKPYTSRTYRFFKTDTETDYTWDTQLRAEAAD
;
A
#
# COMPACT_ATOMS: atom_id res chain seq x y z
N MET A 1 -62.77 -2.09 15.94
CA MET A 1 -61.85 -2.84 16.83
C MET A 1 -62.48 -3.00 18.21
N LYS A 2 -62.54 -4.23 18.76
CA LYS A 2 -62.95 -4.44 20.16
C LYS A 2 -62.11 -3.55 21.08
N LYS A 3 -62.72 -2.85 22.05
CA LYS A 3 -62.05 -1.87 22.94
C LYS A 3 -60.77 -2.42 23.60
N TRP A 4 -60.69 -3.74 23.76
CA TRP A 4 -59.52 -4.43 24.32
C TRP A 4 -58.30 -4.47 23.36
N ILE A 5 -58.52 -4.63 22.05
CA ILE A 5 -57.45 -4.62 21.04
C ILE A 5 -56.80 -3.23 20.96
N ARG A 6 -57.61 -2.16 21.00
CA ARG A 6 -57.10 -0.78 21.00
C ARG A 6 -56.25 -0.49 22.24
N ARG A 7 -56.68 -0.98 23.42
CA ARG A 7 -55.90 -0.83 24.66
C ARG A 7 -54.58 -1.57 24.57
N PHE A 8 -54.60 -2.80 24.07
CA PHE A 8 -53.40 -3.61 23.85
C PHE A 8 -52.39 -2.94 22.91
N VAL A 9 -52.85 -2.44 21.75
CA VAL A 9 -51.99 -1.75 20.78
C VAL A 9 -51.40 -0.47 21.36
N MET A 10 -52.20 0.33 22.08
CA MET A 10 -51.70 1.57 22.72
C MET A 10 -50.68 1.28 23.83
N THR A 11 -50.85 0.19 24.58
CA THR A 11 -49.86 -0.24 25.58
C THR A 11 -48.55 -0.67 24.91
N ILE A 12 -48.59 -1.43 23.81
CA ILE A 12 -47.39 -1.82 23.06
C ILE A 12 -46.70 -0.59 22.45
N LEU A 13 -47.46 0.31 21.83
CA LEU A 13 -46.90 1.53 21.24
C LEU A 13 -46.25 2.43 22.31
N GLY A 14 -46.89 2.58 23.47
CA GLY A 14 -46.33 3.32 24.60
C GLY A 14 -45.03 2.69 25.12
N LEU A 15 -44.95 1.36 25.18
CA LEU A 15 -43.72 0.64 25.53
C LEU A 15 -42.60 0.89 24.51
N VAL A 16 -42.89 0.75 23.21
CA VAL A 16 -41.89 0.97 22.15
C VAL A 16 -41.36 2.40 22.18
N LEU A 17 -42.25 3.40 22.22
CA LEU A 17 -41.86 4.80 22.29
C LEU A 17 -41.10 5.14 23.57
N GLY A 18 -41.54 4.60 24.71
CA GLY A 18 -40.85 4.76 26.00
C GLY A 18 -39.45 4.17 25.98
N THR A 19 -39.28 2.98 25.40
CA THR A 19 -37.95 2.35 25.24
C THR A 19 -37.06 3.12 24.29
N GLY A 20 -37.58 3.60 23.16
CA GLY A 20 -36.82 4.43 22.23
C GLY A 20 -36.36 5.75 22.87
N MET A 21 -37.26 6.41 23.61
CA MET A 21 -36.91 7.62 24.36
C MET A 21 -35.85 7.34 25.44
N TYR A 22 -35.98 6.24 26.18
CA TYR A 22 -34.96 5.81 27.15
C TYR A 22 -33.60 5.62 26.50
N MET A 23 -33.52 4.94 25.35
CA MET A 23 -32.25 4.70 24.64
C MET A 23 -31.59 6.02 24.21
N ILE A 24 -32.37 6.95 23.63
CA ILE A 24 -31.88 8.27 23.22
C ILE A 24 -31.39 9.07 24.43
N CYS A 25 -32.13 9.06 25.55
CA CYS A 25 -31.71 9.72 26.79
C CYS A 25 -30.45 9.07 27.38
N ALA A 26 -30.37 7.73 27.37
CA ALA A 26 -29.23 7.00 27.91
C ALA A 26 -27.95 7.30 27.12
N GLU A 27 -28.03 7.38 25.79
CA GLU A 27 -26.91 7.70 24.92
C GLU A 27 -26.52 9.19 25.00
N ARG A 28 -27.47 10.11 24.82
CA ARG A 28 -27.15 11.54 24.64
C ARG A 28 -27.05 12.34 25.93
N VAL A 29 -27.79 11.96 26.97
CA VAL A 29 -27.82 12.70 28.24
C VAL A 29 -26.93 12.01 29.27
N LEU A 30 -27.12 10.70 29.45
CA LEU A 30 -26.38 9.93 30.46
C LEU A 30 -25.03 9.43 29.96
N LYS A 31 -24.76 9.50 28.65
CA LYS A 31 -23.55 8.98 28.00
C LYS A 31 -23.21 7.55 28.45
N ASP A 32 -24.23 6.72 28.66
CA ASP A 32 -24.02 5.33 29.05
C ASP A 32 -23.64 4.53 27.80
N PRO A 33 -22.40 4.01 27.69
CA PRO A 33 -21.95 3.27 26.51
C PRO A 33 -22.60 1.89 26.37
N PHE A 34 -23.37 1.45 27.38
CA PHE A 34 -24.05 0.16 27.35
C PHE A 34 -25.46 0.23 27.99
N PRO A 35 -26.43 0.90 27.32
CA PRO A 35 -27.77 1.05 27.87
C PRO A 35 -28.50 -0.30 27.94
N MET A 36 -29.11 -0.59 29.09
CA MET A 36 -29.80 -1.85 29.36
C MET A 36 -31.27 -1.62 29.71
N PRO A 37 -32.15 -1.35 28.72
CA PRO A 37 -33.58 -1.24 28.98
C PRO A 37 -34.09 -2.54 29.62
N PHE A 38 -34.88 -2.40 30.69
CA PHE A 38 -35.38 -3.52 31.49
C PHE A 38 -34.29 -4.44 32.08
N GLY A 39 -33.04 -3.96 32.17
CA GLY A 39 -31.91 -4.73 32.70
C GLY A 39 -31.33 -5.75 31.71
N ILE A 40 -31.64 -5.62 30.42
CA ILE A 40 -31.12 -6.48 29.35
C ILE A 40 -30.32 -5.63 28.37
N GLY A 41 -29.09 -6.06 28.07
CA GLY A 41 -28.20 -5.47 27.08
C GLY A 41 -27.81 -6.45 25.99
N PHE A 42 -27.32 -5.92 24.88
CA PHE A 42 -26.83 -6.69 23.74
C PHE A 42 -25.41 -6.26 23.42
N ALA A 43 -24.48 -7.22 23.31
CA ALA A 43 -23.08 -6.95 22.95
C ALA A 43 -22.66 -7.83 21.77
N ASN A 44 -21.84 -7.30 20.87
CA ASN A 44 -21.23 -8.06 19.79
C ASN A 44 -19.75 -8.31 20.10
N VAL A 45 -19.27 -9.54 19.90
CA VAL A 45 -17.86 -9.88 20.11
C VAL A 45 -17.05 -9.40 18.91
N VAL A 46 -16.18 -8.41 19.13
CA VAL A 46 -15.37 -7.77 18.07
C VAL A 46 -13.93 -8.29 18.01
N SER A 47 -13.42 -8.88 19.09
CA SER A 47 -12.06 -9.40 19.22
C SER A 47 -12.03 -10.93 19.39
N GLY A 48 -10.84 -11.52 19.25
CA GLY A 48 -10.62 -12.96 19.46
C GLY A 48 -10.22 -13.32 20.90
N SER A 49 -10.25 -12.37 21.84
CA SER A 49 -9.73 -12.58 23.21
C SER A 49 -10.50 -13.62 24.01
N MET A 50 -11.71 -13.95 23.59
CA MET A 50 -12.57 -14.96 24.22
C MET A 50 -12.62 -16.28 23.44
N GLU A 51 -11.75 -16.49 22.44
CA GLU A 51 -11.68 -17.76 21.73
C GLU A 51 -11.10 -18.88 22.63
N PRO A 52 -11.56 -20.14 22.53
CA PRO A 52 -12.61 -20.64 21.62
C PRO A 52 -14.05 -20.45 22.17
N ALA A 53 -14.22 -19.92 23.38
CA ALA A 53 -15.54 -19.86 24.04
C ALA A 53 -16.55 -18.94 23.33
N LEU A 54 -16.07 -17.82 22.79
CA LEU A 54 -16.83 -16.86 21.98
C LEU A 54 -16.01 -16.47 20.74
N LYS A 55 -16.57 -16.70 19.54
CA LYS A 55 -15.97 -16.27 18.28
C LYS A 55 -16.34 -14.82 17.96
N LYS A 56 -15.50 -14.13 17.19
CA LYS A 56 -15.84 -12.83 16.58
C LYS A 56 -17.19 -12.91 15.84
N GLY A 57 -18.02 -11.88 16.00
CA GLY A 57 -19.36 -11.80 15.42
C GLY A 57 -20.47 -12.52 16.21
N THR A 58 -20.17 -13.07 17.39
CA THR A 58 -21.17 -13.66 18.29
C THR A 58 -21.96 -12.55 18.97
N LEU A 59 -23.31 -12.60 18.90
CA LEU A 59 -24.17 -11.72 19.69
C LEU A 59 -24.39 -12.30 21.08
N LEU A 60 -24.24 -11.46 22.10
CA LEU A 60 -24.39 -11.78 23.49
C LEU A 60 -25.64 -11.10 24.05
N LEU A 61 -26.49 -11.88 24.71
CA LEU A 61 -27.55 -11.36 25.56
C LEU A 61 -26.99 -11.21 26.97
N VAL A 62 -26.93 -9.98 27.46
CA VAL A 62 -26.33 -9.62 28.73
C VAL A 62 -27.44 -9.21 29.69
N ARG A 63 -27.42 -9.76 30.91
CA ARG A 63 -28.35 -9.34 31.96
C ARG A 63 -27.62 -8.58 33.03
N LYS A 64 -28.20 -7.47 33.45
CA LYS A 64 -27.75 -6.73 34.62
C LYS A 64 -27.91 -7.62 35.85
N LYS A 65 -26.79 -8.08 36.40
CA LYS A 65 -26.69 -8.91 37.61
C LYS A 65 -25.65 -8.26 38.52
N ALA A 66 -26.00 -7.99 39.77
CA ALA A 66 -25.09 -7.37 40.74
C ALA A 66 -24.02 -8.38 41.24
N ASP A 67 -24.39 -9.66 41.26
CA ASP A 67 -23.59 -10.73 41.86
C ASP A 67 -22.96 -11.60 40.76
N ALA A 68 -21.96 -11.05 40.08
CA ALA A 68 -21.11 -11.83 39.18
C ALA A 68 -20.17 -12.73 40.00
N GLU A 69 -20.08 -14.00 39.60
CA GLU A 69 -19.34 -15.04 40.30
C GLU A 69 -18.09 -15.48 39.50
N ILE A 70 -17.16 -16.16 40.16
CA ILE A 70 -15.98 -16.72 39.48
C ILE A 70 -16.45 -17.71 38.41
N GLY A 71 -15.95 -17.56 37.18
CA GLY A 71 -16.32 -18.34 36.01
C GLY A 71 -17.34 -17.68 35.09
N ASP A 72 -18.05 -16.64 35.55
CA ASP A 72 -18.99 -15.87 34.72
C ASP A 72 -18.24 -15.11 33.61
N ILE A 73 -18.81 -15.09 32.40
CA ILE A 73 -18.39 -14.16 31.34
C ILE A 73 -19.16 -12.86 31.56
N VAL A 74 -18.42 -11.78 31.81
CA VAL A 74 -18.99 -10.48 32.14
C VAL A 74 -18.68 -9.45 31.08
N VAL A 75 -19.61 -8.50 30.95
CA VAL A 75 -19.39 -7.28 30.20
C VAL A 75 -19.11 -6.18 31.20
N TYR A 76 -17.93 -5.57 31.13
CA TYR A 76 -17.53 -4.48 32.01
C TYR A 76 -17.00 -3.29 31.22
N GLN A 77 -17.04 -2.12 31.85
CA GLN A 77 -16.57 -0.88 31.26
C GLN A 77 -15.19 -0.51 31.83
N SER A 78 -14.23 -0.30 30.93
CA SER A 78 -12.91 0.26 31.24
C SER A 78 -12.69 1.50 30.39
N GLY A 79 -12.71 2.68 31.03
CA GLY A 79 -12.74 3.95 30.29
C GLY A 79 -13.99 4.07 29.41
N GLU A 80 -13.78 4.33 28.12
CA GLU A 80 -14.86 4.38 27.10
C GLU A 80 -15.11 3.02 26.44
N SER A 81 -14.28 2.01 26.73
CA SER A 81 -14.37 0.70 26.09
C SER A 81 -15.25 -0.28 26.88
N ILE A 82 -16.01 -1.08 26.14
CA ILE A 82 -16.78 -2.21 26.67
C ILE A 82 -16.01 -3.50 26.38
N ILE A 83 -15.67 -4.23 27.44
CA ILE A 83 -14.83 -5.42 27.38
C ILE A 83 -15.64 -6.63 27.85
N VAL A 84 -15.44 -7.78 27.20
CA VAL A 84 -16.10 -9.04 27.52
C VAL A 84 -15.06 -10.07 27.91
N HIS A 85 -14.91 -10.37 29.19
CA HIS A 85 -13.92 -11.36 29.68
C HIS A 85 -14.51 -12.22 30.81
N ARG A 86 -13.82 -13.32 31.15
CA ARG A 86 -14.25 -14.23 32.22
C ARG A 86 -13.68 -13.82 33.56
N ILE A 87 -14.48 -13.86 34.62
CA ILE A 87 -13.99 -13.67 35.98
C ILE A 87 -13.17 -14.91 36.39
N ILE A 88 -11.92 -14.68 36.76
CA ILE A 88 -11.01 -15.74 37.24
C ILE A 88 -10.75 -15.66 38.75
N SER A 89 -10.88 -14.47 39.35
CA SER A 89 -10.79 -14.27 40.79
C SER A 89 -11.71 -13.14 41.24
N ALA A 90 -12.26 -13.26 42.44
CA ALA A 90 -13.11 -12.25 43.06
C ALA A 90 -12.84 -12.18 44.57
N GLU A 91 -12.28 -11.07 45.04
CA GLU A 91 -11.95 -10.81 46.44
C GLU A 91 -12.57 -9.49 46.89
N GLY A 92 -13.61 -9.56 47.72
CA GLY A 92 -14.36 -8.38 48.16
C GLY A 92 -14.97 -7.62 46.98
N ASP A 93 -14.61 -6.34 46.83
CA ASP A 93 -15.07 -5.46 45.74
C ASP A 93 -14.18 -5.52 44.48
N GLN A 94 -13.04 -6.20 44.54
CA GLN A 94 -12.14 -6.36 43.39
C GLN A 94 -12.39 -7.67 42.67
N VAL A 95 -12.37 -7.60 41.35
CA VAL A 95 -12.59 -8.71 40.43
C VAL A 95 -11.46 -8.70 39.41
N ILE A 96 -10.86 -9.86 39.17
CA ILE A 96 -9.86 -10.05 38.12
C ILE A 96 -10.54 -10.81 36.99
N THR A 97 -10.49 -10.22 35.79
CA THR A 97 -11.00 -10.84 34.57
C THR A 97 -9.84 -11.29 33.68
N LYS A 98 -10.13 -12.21 32.77
CA LYS A 98 -9.19 -12.63 31.74
C LYS A 98 -9.95 -13.07 30.49
N GLY A 99 -9.43 -12.70 29.32
CA GLY A 99 -9.88 -13.28 28.06
C GLY A 99 -9.46 -14.74 27.96
N ASP A 100 -10.37 -15.64 27.58
CA ASP A 100 -10.10 -17.07 27.50
C ASP A 100 -8.89 -17.42 26.60
N ALA A 101 -8.61 -16.59 25.58
CA ALA A 101 -7.47 -16.71 24.67
C ALA A 101 -6.22 -15.90 25.10
N ASN A 102 -6.35 -15.02 26.10
CA ASN A 102 -5.25 -14.15 26.49
C ASN A 102 -4.23 -14.93 27.34
N GLU A 103 -2.95 -14.56 27.27
CA GLU A 103 -1.92 -15.15 28.13
C GLU A 103 -1.93 -14.52 29.53
N THR A 104 -2.10 -13.20 29.59
CA THR A 104 -2.09 -12.40 30.81
C THR A 104 -3.48 -12.10 31.35
N GLU A 105 -3.59 -11.94 32.68
CA GLU A 105 -4.79 -11.46 33.37
C GLU A 105 -5.01 -9.97 33.12
N ASP A 106 -6.26 -9.51 33.19
CA ASP A 106 -6.56 -8.08 33.13
C ASP A 106 -6.25 -7.39 34.47
N ILE A 107 -6.10 -6.08 34.43
CA ILE A 107 -5.95 -5.25 35.63
C ILE A 107 -7.20 -5.42 36.51
N PRO A 108 -7.06 -5.57 37.85
CA PRO A 108 -8.21 -5.69 38.75
C PRO A 108 -9.23 -4.55 38.58
N ILE A 109 -10.50 -4.92 38.44
CA ILE A 109 -11.63 -3.99 38.29
C ILE A 109 -12.53 -4.03 39.51
N LYS A 110 -13.29 -2.96 39.74
CA LYS A 110 -14.34 -2.95 40.77
C LYS A 110 -15.60 -3.65 40.28
N ARG A 111 -16.37 -4.27 41.19
CA ARG A 111 -17.69 -4.84 40.86
C ARG A 111 -18.64 -3.82 40.22
N SER A 112 -18.51 -2.54 40.58
CA SER A 112 -19.31 -1.45 39.99
C SER A 112 -19.04 -1.19 38.50
N GLN A 113 -17.91 -1.66 37.96
CA GLN A 113 -17.57 -1.54 36.54
C GLN A 113 -18.24 -2.63 35.69
N ILE A 114 -18.73 -3.70 36.31
CA ILE A 114 -19.44 -4.77 35.64
C ILE A 114 -20.84 -4.28 35.27
N LYS A 115 -21.13 -4.26 33.98
CA LYS A 115 -22.45 -3.88 33.44
C LYS A 115 -23.42 -5.06 33.52
N GLY A 116 -22.96 -6.27 33.25
CA GLY A 116 -23.79 -7.46 33.41
C GLY A 116 -23.08 -8.76 33.06
N VAL A 117 -23.80 -9.86 33.25
CA VAL A 117 -23.33 -11.22 32.97
C VAL A 117 -23.95 -11.70 31.67
N VAL A 118 -23.15 -12.36 30.83
CA VAL A 118 -23.61 -12.98 29.58
C VAL A 118 -24.50 -14.17 29.93
N MET A 119 -25.79 -14.09 29.56
CA MET A 119 -26.76 -15.17 29.77
C MET A 119 -26.83 -16.14 28.60
N PHE A 120 -26.74 -15.59 27.38
CA PHE A 120 -26.94 -16.36 26.16
C PHE A 120 -26.00 -15.85 25.07
N LYS A 121 -25.46 -16.78 24.29
CA LYS A 121 -24.61 -16.48 23.13
C LYS A 121 -25.26 -17.03 21.87
N ILE A 122 -25.35 -16.22 20.84
CA ILE A 122 -25.85 -16.61 19.52
C ILE A 122 -24.67 -16.53 18.56
N PRO A 123 -24.01 -17.67 18.27
CA PRO A 123 -22.96 -17.71 17.26
C PRO A 123 -23.54 -17.37 15.89
N GLU A 124 -22.79 -16.64 15.08
CA GLU A 124 -23.08 -16.49 13.64
C GLU A 124 -24.51 -16.01 13.32
N ILE A 125 -25.00 -14.95 13.97
CA ILE A 125 -26.35 -14.39 13.75
C ILE A 125 -26.68 -14.12 12.27
N GLY A 126 -25.66 -13.89 11.44
CA GLY A 126 -25.82 -13.79 9.98
C GLY A 126 -26.55 -14.98 9.34
N LYS A 127 -26.39 -16.21 9.87
CA LYS A 127 -27.10 -17.41 9.37
C LYS A 127 -28.52 -17.55 9.93
N GLY A 128 -28.75 -17.12 11.18
CA GLY A 128 -30.07 -17.20 11.82
C GLY A 128 -31.09 -16.22 11.26
N ILE A 129 -30.64 -15.03 10.84
CA ILE A 129 -31.47 -14.03 10.16
C ILE A 129 -31.95 -14.55 8.80
N GLN A 130 -31.13 -15.31 8.06
CA GLN A 130 -31.56 -15.99 6.82
C GLN A 130 -32.63 -17.08 7.10
N TRP A 131 -32.55 -17.77 8.23
CA TRP A 131 -33.53 -18.80 8.61
C TRP A 131 -34.90 -18.21 9.00
N LEU A 132 -34.91 -17.06 9.70
CA LEU A 132 -36.13 -16.32 10.03
C LEU A 132 -36.81 -15.74 8.78
N GLN A 133 -36.03 -15.28 7.80
CA GLN A 133 -36.54 -14.88 6.48
C GLN A 133 -37.15 -16.08 5.71
N THR A 134 -36.65 -17.30 5.95
CA THR A 134 -37.18 -18.53 5.33
C THR A 134 -38.48 -19.00 5.99
N LEU A 135 -38.62 -18.87 7.31
CA LEU A 135 -39.86 -19.20 8.04
C LEU A 135 -41.00 -18.21 7.73
N ALA A 136 -40.68 -16.93 7.57
CA ALA A 136 -41.66 -15.92 7.14
C ALA A 136 -42.23 -16.21 5.73
N ARG A 137 -41.47 -16.92 4.87
CA ARG A 137 -41.96 -17.42 3.56
C ARG A 137 -42.87 -18.64 3.68
N TYR A 138 -42.79 -19.42 4.75
CA TYR A 138 -43.59 -20.64 4.93
C TYR A 138 -44.93 -20.42 5.64
N SER A 139 -45.05 -19.38 6.49
CA SER A 139 -46.32 -19.02 7.15
C SER A 139 -47.30 -18.22 6.28
N GLY A 140 -46.96 -17.96 5.01
CA GLY A 140 -47.76 -17.17 4.06
C GLY A 140 -48.63 -17.98 3.10
N ALA A 141 -48.62 -19.32 3.18
CA ALA A 141 -49.52 -20.16 2.39
C ALA A 141 -50.82 -20.40 3.17
N ASP A 142 -51.94 -20.09 2.53
CA ASP A 142 -53.33 -20.28 2.98
C ASP A 142 -53.90 -19.30 4.00
N HIS A 143 -54.36 -18.14 3.51
CA HIS A 143 -55.78 -17.78 3.52
C HIS A 143 -56.03 -16.44 2.81
N LYS A 144 -56.99 -16.43 1.87
CA LYS A 144 -57.60 -15.22 1.29
C LYS A 144 -58.25 -14.38 2.40
N GLN A 145 -57.67 -13.23 2.74
CA GLN A 145 -58.41 -12.04 3.18
C GLN A 145 -57.53 -10.80 3.07
N GLU A 146 -58.07 -9.73 2.49
CA GLU A 146 -57.43 -8.44 2.23
C GLU A 146 -56.55 -7.95 3.38
N SER A 147 -55.23 -8.17 3.25
CA SER A 147 -54.20 -7.60 4.11
C SER A 147 -53.37 -6.63 3.27
N ALA A 148 -53.06 -5.47 3.85
CA ALA A 148 -52.31 -4.37 3.24
C ALA A 148 -51.27 -4.85 2.21
N LYS A 149 -51.41 -4.39 0.96
CA LYS A 149 -50.33 -4.50 -0.03
C LYS A 149 -49.13 -3.75 0.54
N VAL A 150 -48.16 -4.47 1.09
CA VAL A 150 -46.80 -3.95 1.21
C VAL A 150 -46.35 -3.77 -0.23
N ALA A 151 -46.23 -2.52 -0.67
CA ALA A 151 -45.86 -2.25 -2.05
C ALA A 151 -44.56 -2.99 -2.38
N ALA A 152 -44.54 -3.73 -3.47
CA ALA A 152 -43.38 -4.54 -3.84
C ALA A 152 -42.16 -3.64 -4.03
N PHE A 153 -41.07 -3.92 -3.31
CA PHE A 153 -39.79 -3.22 -3.42
C PHE A 153 -38.80 -4.16 -4.12
N GLU A 154 -38.68 -4.02 -5.43
CA GLU A 154 -37.82 -4.85 -6.27
C GLU A 154 -36.64 -4.02 -6.80
N HIS A 155 -35.49 -4.66 -6.96
CA HIS A 155 -34.29 -4.02 -7.50
C HIS A 155 -33.32 -5.06 -8.04
N GLY A 156 -32.53 -4.65 -9.02
CA GLY A 156 -31.47 -5.46 -9.59
C GLY A 156 -30.26 -4.61 -9.94
N GLU A 157 -29.11 -5.25 -9.90
CA GLU A 157 -27.85 -4.66 -10.32
C GLU A 157 -27.05 -5.70 -11.09
N GLN A 158 -26.40 -5.24 -12.16
CA GLN A 158 -25.46 -6.06 -12.91
C GLN A 158 -24.21 -5.23 -13.14
N ILE A 159 -23.08 -5.70 -12.62
CA ILE A 159 -21.76 -5.14 -12.92
C ILE A 159 -21.03 -6.17 -13.78
N LEU A 160 -20.64 -5.76 -14.98
CA LEU A 160 -19.87 -6.62 -15.89
C LEU A 160 -18.41 -6.68 -15.43
N GLN A 161 -17.68 -7.70 -15.89
CA GLN A 161 -16.24 -7.73 -15.70
C GLN A 161 -15.61 -6.47 -16.33
N PRO A 162 -14.58 -5.89 -15.68
CA PRO A 162 -13.94 -4.70 -16.19
C PRO A 162 -13.33 -4.95 -17.57
N PHE A 163 -13.35 -3.92 -18.41
CA PHE A 163 -12.69 -3.94 -19.72
C PHE A 163 -11.85 -2.67 -19.89
N SER A 164 -10.90 -2.69 -20.82
CA SER A 164 -10.17 -1.48 -21.25
C SER A 164 -10.63 -1.10 -22.65
N ARG A 165 -10.81 0.20 -22.92
CA ARG A 165 -11.15 0.71 -24.25
C ARG A 165 -9.98 0.60 -25.23
N ALA A 166 -8.75 0.57 -24.74
CA ALA A 166 -7.53 0.42 -25.54
C ALA A 166 -7.18 -1.03 -25.90
N GLY A 167 -8.03 -2.01 -25.53
CA GLY A 167 -7.83 -3.43 -25.88
C GLY A 167 -6.77 -4.17 -25.08
N LYS A 168 -6.16 -3.53 -24.06
CA LYS A 168 -5.32 -4.20 -23.05
C LYS A 168 -6.16 -4.45 -21.80
N THR A 169 -6.77 -5.62 -21.68
CA THR A 169 -7.46 -6.07 -20.44
C THR A 169 -6.51 -6.46 -19.30
N GLY A 170 -5.28 -5.95 -19.29
CA GLY A 170 -4.26 -6.11 -18.26
C GLY A 170 -3.15 -5.12 -18.60
N ASP A 171 -2.55 -4.35 -17.71
CA ASP A 171 -2.53 -4.27 -16.26
C ASP A 171 -2.38 -2.77 -15.91
N LEU A 172 -2.65 -2.34 -14.67
CA LEU A 172 -2.65 -0.92 -14.34
C LEU A 172 -1.23 -0.33 -14.41
N GLN A 173 -1.05 0.68 -15.26
CA GLN A 173 0.22 1.39 -15.44
C GLN A 173 -0.03 2.83 -15.94
N PRO A 174 0.97 3.72 -15.93
CA PRO A 174 0.83 5.09 -16.43
C PRO A 174 0.23 5.18 -17.83
N GLY A 175 -0.79 6.03 -17.98
CA GLY A 175 -1.50 6.28 -19.23
C GLY A 175 -2.59 5.26 -19.59
N THR A 176 -2.88 4.27 -18.72
CA THR A 176 -3.94 3.28 -18.96
C THR A 176 -5.24 3.60 -18.24
N ASP A 177 -6.33 2.98 -18.71
CA ASP A 177 -7.65 3.05 -18.11
C ASP A 177 -8.29 1.67 -17.92
N ARG A 178 -9.16 1.56 -16.92
CA ARG A 178 -10.07 0.43 -16.69
C ARG A 178 -11.50 0.93 -16.53
N VAL A 179 -12.45 0.27 -17.18
CA VAL A 179 -13.86 0.67 -17.16
C VAL A 179 -14.71 -0.42 -16.53
N TYR A 180 -15.49 -0.05 -15.51
CA TYR A 180 -16.50 -0.91 -14.89
C TYR A 180 -17.88 -0.48 -15.39
N ALA A 181 -18.49 -1.30 -16.25
CA ALA A 181 -19.86 -1.10 -16.69
C ALA A 181 -20.84 -1.62 -15.62
N LEU A 182 -21.73 -0.74 -15.16
CA LEU A 182 -22.71 -1.04 -14.12
C LEU A 182 -24.11 -0.64 -14.59
N THR A 183 -25.08 -1.52 -14.34
CA THR A 183 -26.49 -1.27 -14.59
C THR A 183 -27.26 -1.33 -13.28
N VAL A 184 -28.00 -0.27 -12.96
CA VAL A 184 -28.91 -0.21 -11.82
C VAL A 184 -30.34 -0.26 -12.35
N THR A 185 -31.20 -1.11 -11.80
CA THR A 185 -32.60 -1.24 -12.22
C THR A 185 -33.54 -1.44 -11.03
N ASN A 186 -34.80 -1.03 -11.20
CA ASN A 186 -35.88 -1.28 -10.25
C ASN A 186 -36.62 -2.62 -10.49
N GLU A 187 -36.03 -3.51 -11.29
CA GLU A 187 -36.58 -4.82 -11.63
C GLU A 187 -35.74 -5.96 -11.04
N LYS A 188 -36.43 -6.99 -10.54
CA LYS A 188 -35.82 -8.25 -10.14
C LYS A 188 -36.70 -9.42 -10.54
N ASN A 189 -36.13 -10.43 -11.21
CA ASN A 189 -36.85 -11.64 -11.63
C ASN A 189 -38.16 -11.36 -12.41
N GLY A 190 -38.22 -10.27 -13.17
CA GLY A 190 -39.41 -9.86 -13.93
C GLY A 190 -40.43 -9.02 -13.14
N ASN A 191 -40.22 -8.81 -11.84
CA ASN A 191 -41.06 -7.94 -11.01
C ASN A 191 -40.45 -6.53 -10.93
N VAL A 192 -41.29 -5.51 -11.09
CA VAL A 192 -40.89 -4.10 -11.01
C VAL A 192 -41.34 -3.52 -9.68
N SER A 193 -40.51 -2.67 -9.07
CA SER A 193 -40.89 -1.97 -7.84
C SER A 193 -42.16 -1.13 -8.03
N GLU A 194 -43.14 -1.31 -7.16
CA GLU A 194 -44.38 -0.53 -7.11
C GLU A 194 -44.19 0.83 -6.41
N THR A 195 -42.97 1.13 -5.96
CA THR A 195 -42.63 2.35 -5.22
C THR A 195 -41.54 3.11 -5.94
N ARG A 196 -41.56 4.44 -5.78
CA ARG A 196 -40.48 5.29 -6.25
C ARG A 196 -39.22 4.93 -5.47
N GLN A 197 -38.10 4.82 -6.17
CA GLN A 197 -36.81 4.51 -5.56
C GLN A 197 -35.83 5.63 -5.88
N ASN A 198 -35.12 6.12 -4.87
CA ASN A 198 -33.91 6.92 -5.08
C ASN A 198 -32.70 6.00 -4.90
N TYR A 199 -31.62 6.28 -5.59
CA TYR A 199 -30.39 5.53 -5.38
C TYR A 199 -29.14 6.39 -5.52
N SER A 200 -28.04 5.85 -5.04
CA SER A 200 -26.71 6.46 -5.13
C SER A 200 -25.67 5.39 -5.39
N ILE A 201 -24.56 5.80 -5.98
CA ILE A 201 -23.41 4.93 -6.24
C ILE A 201 -22.25 5.45 -5.41
N GLN A 202 -21.73 4.63 -4.51
CA GLN A 202 -20.56 4.95 -3.72
C GLN A 202 -19.36 4.15 -4.25
N VAL A 203 -18.23 4.82 -4.40
CA VAL A 203 -16.94 4.20 -4.74
C VAL A 203 -16.01 4.38 -3.56
N THR A 204 -15.34 3.31 -3.17
CA THR A 204 -14.34 3.28 -2.10
C THR A 204 -13.06 2.65 -2.65
N THR A 205 -11.90 3.22 -2.33
CA THR A 205 -10.60 2.73 -2.80
C THR A 205 -9.65 2.51 -1.62
N ALA A 206 -8.51 1.83 -1.82
CA ALA A 206 -7.48 1.75 -0.77
C ALA A 206 -6.64 3.03 -0.68
N GLY A 207 -6.63 3.86 -1.73
CA GLY A 207 -5.88 5.11 -1.75
C GLY A 207 -4.38 4.89 -1.91
N THR A 208 -3.97 3.78 -2.53
CA THR A 208 -2.56 3.33 -2.61
C THR A 208 -1.93 3.64 -3.97
N LEU A 209 -2.74 3.87 -5.00
CA LEU A 209 -2.30 4.21 -6.34
C LEU A 209 -2.75 5.62 -6.73
N PRO A 210 -2.05 6.32 -7.62
CA PRO A 210 -2.41 7.69 -8.00
C PRO A 210 -3.55 7.72 -9.05
N LEU A 211 -4.67 7.05 -8.77
CA LEU A 211 -5.75 6.83 -9.73
C LEU A 211 -6.79 7.94 -9.70
N THR A 212 -7.42 8.17 -10.85
CA THR A 212 -8.56 9.08 -11.00
C THR A 212 -9.80 8.30 -11.42
N TYR A 213 -10.91 8.54 -10.73
CA TYR A 213 -12.18 7.88 -10.94
C TYR A 213 -13.18 8.86 -11.53
N VAL A 214 -13.86 8.44 -12.58
CA VAL A 214 -14.87 9.25 -13.28
C VAL A 214 -16.11 8.40 -13.49
N LEU A 215 -17.24 8.80 -12.91
CA LEU A 215 -18.52 8.13 -13.16
C LEU A 215 -19.24 8.83 -14.31
N LYS A 216 -19.57 8.07 -15.36
CA LYS A 216 -20.29 8.56 -16.53
C LYS A 216 -21.62 7.86 -16.71
N ARG A 217 -22.58 8.59 -17.27
CA ARG A 217 -23.88 8.08 -17.74
C ARG A 217 -24.13 8.63 -19.13
N ASN A 218 -24.36 7.77 -20.12
CA ASN A 218 -24.55 8.17 -21.53
C ASN A 218 -23.43 9.11 -22.05
N ASN A 219 -22.17 8.80 -21.74
CA ASN A 219 -20.98 9.63 -22.03
C ASN A 219 -20.90 11.00 -21.32
N THR A 220 -21.86 11.35 -20.48
CA THR A 220 -21.80 12.56 -19.65
C THR A 220 -21.17 12.23 -18.31
N GLU A 221 -20.16 13.00 -17.91
CA GLU A 221 -19.56 12.92 -16.58
C GLU A 221 -20.52 13.42 -15.50
N LEU A 222 -20.75 12.58 -14.49
CA LEU A 222 -21.57 12.91 -13.32
C LEU A 222 -20.73 13.37 -12.13
N GLY A 223 -19.46 12.99 -12.10
CA GLY A 223 -18.49 13.45 -11.13
C GLY A 223 -17.14 12.78 -11.31
N ARG A 224 -16.14 13.31 -10.62
CA ARG A 224 -14.77 12.80 -10.62
C ARG A 224 -14.10 13.00 -9.27
N PHE A 225 -13.19 12.11 -8.93
CA PHE A 225 -12.26 12.29 -7.81
C PHE A 225 -10.93 11.60 -8.10
N SER A 226 -9.86 12.01 -7.42
CA SER A 226 -8.55 11.38 -7.48
C SER A 226 -8.18 10.86 -6.09
N GLU A 227 -7.47 9.74 -6.04
CA GLU A 227 -7.00 9.18 -4.77
C GLU A 227 -5.99 10.12 -4.12
N MET A 228 -6.30 10.56 -2.89
CA MET A 228 -5.35 11.30 -2.05
C MET A 228 -5.26 10.73 -0.63
N VAL A 229 -6.28 10.01 -0.14
CA VAL A 229 -6.36 9.16 1.07
C VAL A 229 -7.55 8.18 0.90
N THR A 230 -7.63 7.07 1.64
CA THR A 230 -8.81 6.18 1.73
C THR A 230 -10.11 6.98 1.92
N GLU A 231 -10.86 7.23 0.85
CA GLU A 231 -12.10 8.00 0.87
C GLU A 231 -13.27 7.21 0.29
N ASN A 232 -14.46 7.45 0.85
CA ASN A 232 -15.72 7.00 0.29
C ASN A 232 -16.30 8.15 -0.55
N TYR A 233 -16.32 7.99 -1.87
CA TYR A 233 -16.91 8.99 -2.76
C TYR A 233 -18.33 8.60 -3.14
N LEU A 234 -19.30 9.46 -2.82
CA LEU A 234 -20.71 9.24 -3.13
C LEU A 234 -21.13 10.02 -4.37
N PHE A 235 -21.52 9.32 -5.42
CA PHE A 235 -22.17 9.87 -6.60
C PHE A 235 -23.69 9.87 -6.40
N GLN A 236 -24.28 11.07 -6.36
CA GLN A 236 -25.72 11.27 -6.29
C GLN A 236 -26.13 12.49 -7.11
N THR A 237 -27.01 12.31 -8.09
CA THR A 237 -27.58 13.38 -8.92
C THR A 237 -29.11 13.36 -8.86
N ALA A 238 -29.75 14.47 -9.27
CA ALA A 238 -31.20 14.65 -9.13
C ALA A 238 -32.05 13.66 -9.97
N ASP A 239 -31.43 13.01 -10.97
CA ASP A 239 -32.02 12.03 -11.90
C ASP A 239 -31.71 10.57 -11.53
N MET A 240 -31.09 10.32 -10.36
CA MET A 240 -30.84 8.98 -9.82
C MET A 240 -32.04 8.48 -9.00
N TRP A 241 -33.14 8.25 -9.72
CA TRP A 241 -34.35 7.66 -9.16
C TRP A 241 -35.13 6.91 -10.23
N PHE A 242 -35.98 5.98 -9.82
CA PHE A 242 -36.89 5.23 -10.68
C PHE A 242 -38.34 5.55 -10.36
N GLU A 243 -39.17 5.63 -11.40
CA GLU A 243 -40.60 5.82 -11.27
C GLU A 243 -41.30 4.57 -10.72
N ALA A 244 -42.34 4.77 -9.92
CA ALA A 244 -43.11 3.69 -9.33
C ALA A 244 -43.86 2.88 -10.41
N GLY A 245 -43.70 1.56 -10.41
CA GLY A 245 -44.43 0.64 -11.28
C GLY A 245 -43.99 0.65 -12.75
N LYS A 246 -42.95 1.40 -13.10
CA LYS A 246 -42.42 1.51 -14.46
C LYS A 246 -41.05 0.87 -14.53
N LYS A 247 -40.89 -0.12 -15.41
CA LYS A 247 -39.62 -0.81 -15.61
C LYS A 247 -38.59 0.16 -16.19
N GLU A 248 -37.54 0.42 -15.42
CA GLU A 248 -36.48 1.35 -15.78
C GLU A 248 -35.11 0.79 -15.37
N GLY A 249 -34.08 1.20 -16.11
CA GLY A 249 -32.70 0.81 -15.83
C GLY A 249 -31.74 1.89 -16.32
N HIS A 250 -30.76 2.22 -15.50
CA HIS A 250 -29.77 3.24 -15.78
C HIS A 250 -28.38 2.57 -15.86
N ALA A 251 -27.72 2.75 -17.00
CA ALA A 251 -26.38 2.24 -17.26
C ALA A 251 -25.35 3.33 -16.99
N TYR A 252 -24.25 2.95 -16.34
CA TYR A 252 -23.13 3.81 -16.04
C TYR A 252 -21.81 3.11 -16.37
N GLU A 253 -20.79 3.93 -16.50
CA GLU A 253 -19.40 3.51 -16.65
C GLU A 253 -18.56 4.22 -15.60
N LEU A 254 -17.92 3.45 -14.71
CA LEU A 254 -16.88 3.97 -13.84
C LEU A 254 -15.53 3.79 -14.53
N GLU A 255 -14.96 4.88 -15.02
CA GLU A 255 -13.61 4.91 -15.60
C GLU A 255 -12.60 5.14 -14.47
N VAL A 256 -11.63 4.23 -14.35
CA VAL A 256 -10.48 4.31 -13.46
C VAL A 256 -9.26 4.57 -14.32
N ILE A 257 -8.65 5.73 -14.15
CA ILE A 257 -7.65 6.29 -15.05
C ILE A 257 -6.34 6.43 -14.27
N TRP A 258 -5.26 5.90 -14.82
CA TRP A 258 -3.91 6.17 -14.34
C TRP A 258 -3.35 7.39 -15.09
N PRO A 259 -3.09 8.54 -14.42
CA PRO A 259 -2.55 9.73 -15.07
C PRO A 259 -1.18 9.50 -15.71
N GLU A 260 -0.98 9.95 -16.94
CA GLU A 260 0.23 9.71 -17.73
C GLU A 260 1.52 10.24 -17.08
N ASP A 261 1.42 11.30 -16.27
CA ASP A 261 2.52 11.94 -15.54
C ASP A 261 2.94 11.18 -14.27
N LYS A 262 2.16 10.19 -13.82
CA LYS A 262 2.41 9.47 -12.56
C LYS A 262 3.25 8.22 -12.78
N LYS A 263 4.52 8.41 -13.15
CA LYS A 263 5.46 7.35 -13.55
C LYS A 263 6.49 6.95 -12.50
N ASP A 264 6.36 7.42 -11.26
CA ASP A 264 7.29 7.06 -10.19
C ASP A 264 7.32 5.53 -9.98
N VAL A 265 8.52 4.97 -9.93
CA VAL A 265 8.75 3.53 -9.72
C VAL A 265 8.19 3.01 -8.40
N LEU A 266 7.99 3.89 -7.40
CA LEU A 266 7.39 3.53 -6.11
C LEU A 266 5.96 2.99 -6.22
N TRP A 267 5.27 3.26 -7.34
CA TRP A 267 3.92 2.73 -7.59
C TRP A 267 3.92 1.34 -8.24
N ALA A 268 5.06 0.86 -8.71
CA ALA A 268 5.14 -0.47 -9.32
C ALA A 268 4.89 -1.58 -8.31
N ASP A 269 4.26 -2.67 -8.76
CA ASP A 269 3.93 -3.83 -7.92
C ASP A 269 3.06 -3.49 -6.68
N VAL A 270 2.44 -2.31 -6.65
CA VAL A 270 1.57 -1.88 -5.55
C VAL A 270 0.14 -2.37 -5.80
N PRO A 271 -0.42 -3.17 -4.88
CA PRO A 271 -1.82 -3.60 -4.95
C PRO A 271 -2.77 -2.48 -4.50
N ASP A 272 -3.98 -2.49 -5.04
CA ASP A 272 -5.09 -1.61 -4.66
C ASP A 272 -6.43 -2.36 -4.79
N LEU A 273 -7.54 -1.70 -4.47
CA LEU A 273 -8.88 -2.20 -4.67
C LEU A 273 -9.83 -1.07 -5.06
N VAL A 274 -10.86 -1.44 -5.81
CA VAL A 274 -12.05 -0.60 -5.97
C VAL A 274 -13.28 -1.35 -5.48
N LYS A 275 -14.01 -0.71 -4.57
CA LYS A 275 -15.27 -1.19 -4.04
C LYS A 275 -16.40 -0.27 -4.51
N ILE A 276 -17.35 -0.84 -5.24
CA ILE A 276 -18.53 -0.15 -5.77
C ILE A 276 -19.74 -0.60 -4.96
N GLN A 277 -20.43 0.34 -4.33
CA GLN A 277 -21.66 0.09 -3.59
C GLN A 277 -22.82 0.86 -4.22
N VAL A 278 -23.97 0.19 -4.37
CA VAL A 278 -25.21 0.84 -4.83
C VAL A 278 -26.18 0.84 -3.67
N HIS A 279 -26.56 2.02 -3.20
CA HIS A 279 -27.54 2.21 -2.14
C HIS A 279 -28.88 2.59 -2.76
N MET A 280 -29.92 1.82 -2.49
CA MET A 280 -31.28 1.97 -3.01
C MET A 280 -32.24 2.21 -1.85
N GLU A 281 -33.02 3.29 -1.93
CA GLU A 281 -33.96 3.71 -0.90
C GLU A 281 -35.35 3.96 -1.48
N GLN A 282 -36.39 3.58 -0.73
CA GLN A 282 -37.75 3.93 -1.08
C GLN A 282 -38.02 5.43 -0.86
N ALA A 283 -38.43 6.13 -1.92
CA ALA A 283 -38.82 7.54 -1.89
C ALA A 283 -40.33 7.68 -1.65
N GLU A 284 -40.76 8.75 -0.98
CA GLU A 284 -42.18 9.00 -0.71
C GLU A 284 -42.98 9.20 -2.00
N THR A 285 -44.05 8.42 -2.17
CA THR A 285 -45.00 8.61 -3.26
C THR A 285 -45.94 9.76 -2.90
N ILE A 286 -45.77 10.93 -3.51
CA ILE A 286 -46.76 12.00 -3.46
C ILE A 286 -47.80 11.74 -4.55
N ALA A 287 -48.72 10.81 -4.32
CA ALA A 287 -49.86 10.61 -5.22
C ALA A 287 -51.16 10.40 -4.44
N SER A 288 -51.97 11.46 -4.43
CA SER A 288 -53.43 11.49 -4.25
C SER A 288 -54.05 10.97 -2.93
N THR A 289 -54.53 11.93 -2.13
CA THR A 289 -55.67 11.89 -1.19
C THR A 289 -55.87 10.77 -0.16
N LEU A 290 -54.96 9.82 0.00
CA LEU A 290 -54.93 8.93 1.17
C LEU A 290 -53.49 8.74 1.66
N VAL A 291 -53.20 9.34 2.83
CA VAL A 291 -51.98 9.05 3.58
C VAL A 291 -52.08 7.62 4.10
N VAL A 292 -51.57 6.64 3.33
CA VAL A 292 -51.29 5.31 3.86
C VAL A 292 -50.01 5.46 4.69
N PRO A 293 -50.01 5.13 5.99
CA PRO A 293 -48.79 5.18 6.78
C PRO A 293 -47.80 4.15 6.23
N VAL A 294 -46.70 4.62 5.64
CA VAL A 294 -45.55 3.79 5.27
C VAL A 294 -44.93 3.30 6.58
N LEU A 295 -45.22 2.06 6.96
CA LEU A 295 -44.83 1.46 8.25
C LEU A 295 -43.32 1.15 8.36
N ALA A 296 -42.60 1.13 7.24
CA ALA A 296 -41.13 1.02 7.17
C ALA A 296 -40.65 1.53 5.81
N ARG A 297 -39.52 2.25 5.76
CA ARG A 297 -38.83 2.58 4.51
C ARG A 297 -37.80 1.50 4.21
N TYR A 298 -37.86 0.91 3.03
CA TYR A 298 -36.88 -0.09 2.60
C TYR A 298 -35.59 0.60 2.14
N HIS A 299 -34.46 0.14 2.68
CA HIS A 299 -33.10 0.48 2.26
C HIS A 299 -32.38 -0.82 1.90
N HIS A 300 -31.82 -0.88 0.70
CA HIS A 300 -30.99 -1.98 0.23
C HIS A 300 -29.62 -1.44 -0.19
N SER A 301 -28.56 -2.19 0.09
CA SER A 301 -27.21 -1.87 -0.37
C SER A 301 -26.58 -3.12 -0.98
N SER A 302 -26.08 -2.98 -2.21
CA SER A 302 -25.29 -3.99 -2.90
C SER A 302 -23.82 -3.58 -2.93
N THR A 303 -22.90 -4.54 -2.95
CA THR A 303 -21.46 -4.29 -2.84
C THR A 303 -20.67 -5.23 -3.74
N HIS A 304 -19.79 -4.66 -4.55
CA HIS A 304 -18.85 -5.39 -5.40
C HIS A 304 -17.43 -4.89 -5.12
N ILE A 305 -16.48 -5.80 -5.00
CA ILE A 305 -15.07 -5.50 -4.70
C ILE A 305 -14.23 -6.08 -5.82
N TYR A 306 -13.33 -5.28 -6.37
CA TYR A 306 -12.38 -5.68 -7.39
C TYR A 306 -10.97 -5.37 -6.91
N GLU A 307 -10.13 -6.40 -6.88
CA GLU A 307 -8.70 -6.27 -6.63
C GLU A 307 -7.99 -5.79 -7.89
N MET A 308 -6.98 -4.95 -7.69
CA MET A 308 -6.16 -4.42 -8.76
C MET A 308 -4.72 -4.31 -8.29
N ALA A 309 -3.79 -4.26 -9.24
CA ALA A 309 -2.38 -4.04 -8.93
C ALA A 309 -1.73 -3.32 -10.10
N ALA A 310 -0.75 -2.48 -9.78
CA ALA A 310 0.15 -1.92 -10.77
C ALA A 310 1.00 -3.03 -11.40
N VAL A 311 1.46 -2.83 -12.63
CA VAL A 311 2.35 -3.78 -13.29
C VAL A 311 3.64 -3.99 -12.49
N PRO A 312 4.17 -5.23 -12.45
CA PRO A 312 5.51 -5.46 -11.92
C PRO A 312 6.52 -4.71 -12.79
N PHE A 313 7.48 -4.04 -12.15
CA PHE A 313 8.52 -3.30 -12.82
C PHE A 313 9.86 -3.52 -12.16
N TYR A 314 10.78 -4.04 -12.95
CA TYR A 314 12.15 -4.37 -12.58
C TYR A 314 13.03 -3.87 -13.72
N PHE A 315 13.88 -2.90 -13.42
CA PHE A 315 14.88 -2.37 -14.34
C PHE A 315 16.21 -2.36 -13.60
N THR A 316 17.11 -3.26 -14.01
CA THR A 316 18.36 -3.55 -13.31
C THR A 316 19.53 -3.59 -14.29
N SER A 317 20.74 -3.55 -13.76
CA SER A 317 21.97 -3.66 -14.55
C SER A 317 23.04 -4.46 -13.80
N ASP A 318 23.97 -5.05 -14.55
CA ASP A 318 25.14 -5.71 -13.98
C ASP A 318 26.19 -4.70 -13.48
N ARG A 319 26.20 -3.46 -14.00
CA ARG A 319 27.18 -2.42 -13.67
C ARG A 319 26.58 -1.11 -13.15
N LEU A 320 25.31 -0.82 -13.40
CA LEU A 320 24.70 0.46 -13.01
C LEU A 320 23.75 0.29 -11.82
N THR A 321 23.73 1.28 -10.93
CA THR A 321 22.89 1.30 -9.73
C THR A 321 22.20 2.66 -9.57
N GLU A 322 21.18 2.77 -8.72
CA GLU A 322 20.51 4.05 -8.47
C GLU A 322 21.41 5.04 -7.74
N GLU A 323 22.25 4.54 -6.82
CA GLU A 323 23.22 5.36 -6.07
C GLU A 323 24.41 5.79 -6.93
N GLY A 324 24.78 4.96 -7.91
CA GLY A 324 25.97 5.12 -8.73
C GLY A 324 27.16 4.38 -8.14
N ASN A 325 27.67 3.42 -8.89
CA ASN A 325 28.92 2.74 -8.54
C ASN A 325 30.09 3.34 -9.34
N GLU A 326 31.27 3.31 -8.76
CA GLU A 326 32.51 3.68 -9.43
C GLU A 326 33.32 2.44 -9.82
N TYR A 327 33.87 2.45 -11.03
CA TYR A 327 34.68 1.36 -11.57
C TYR A 327 35.98 1.89 -12.14
N GLN A 328 37.08 1.24 -11.78
CA GLN A 328 38.35 1.43 -12.45
C GLN A 328 38.56 0.33 -13.50
N LEU A 329 38.71 0.73 -14.75
CA LEU A 329 38.92 -0.14 -15.89
C LEU A 329 40.41 -0.23 -16.24
N SER A 330 40.77 -1.21 -17.08
CA SER A 330 42.14 -1.30 -17.59
C SER A 330 42.43 -0.15 -18.57
N PRO A 331 43.64 0.43 -18.60
CA PRO A 331 44.10 1.34 -19.66
C PRO A 331 43.92 0.82 -21.09
N GLU A 332 43.86 -0.50 -21.27
CA GLU A 332 43.68 -1.16 -22.57
C GLU A 332 42.21 -1.33 -22.95
N THR A 333 41.27 -0.76 -22.18
CA THR A 333 39.84 -0.89 -22.44
C THR A 333 39.43 -0.01 -23.62
N GLU A 334 39.13 -0.65 -24.75
CA GLU A 334 38.62 0.03 -25.96
C GLU A 334 37.09 0.00 -26.05
N ALA A 335 36.43 -0.89 -25.29
CA ALA A 335 34.98 -0.99 -25.26
C ALA A 335 34.45 -1.49 -23.91
N LEU A 336 33.25 -1.03 -23.54
CA LEU A 336 32.52 -1.45 -22.36
C LEU A 336 31.11 -1.91 -22.76
N ALA A 337 30.75 -3.13 -22.35
CA ALA A 337 29.39 -3.64 -22.47
C ALA A 337 28.71 -3.57 -21.11
N ILE A 338 27.51 -2.99 -21.07
CA ILE A 338 26.65 -2.91 -19.89
C ILE A 338 25.38 -3.68 -20.21
N GLU A 339 25.05 -4.65 -19.37
CA GLU A 339 23.82 -5.43 -19.47
C GLU A 339 22.72 -4.74 -18.68
N LEU A 340 21.60 -4.51 -19.35
CA LEU A 340 20.35 -4.07 -18.75
C LEU A 340 19.40 -5.24 -18.73
N ARG A 341 18.63 -5.39 -17.66
CA ARG A 341 17.68 -6.48 -17.49
C ARG A 341 16.34 -5.99 -17.02
N ASN A 342 15.29 -6.72 -17.39
CA ASN A 342 13.94 -6.46 -16.91
C ASN A 342 13.56 -7.37 -15.71
N ASP A 343 14.53 -8.00 -15.06
CA ASP A 343 14.36 -8.93 -13.94
C ASP A 343 15.24 -8.56 -12.74
N GLN A 344 14.87 -9.05 -11.56
CA GLN A 344 15.64 -8.82 -10.33
C GLN A 344 16.49 -10.03 -9.91
N ASP A 345 15.95 -11.24 -10.05
CA ASP A 345 16.53 -12.47 -9.50
C ASP A 345 16.16 -13.74 -10.27
N GLY A 346 15.69 -13.60 -11.52
CA GLY A 346 15.19 -14.70 -12.35
C GLY A 346 13.81 -15.26 -11.95
N TYR A 347 13.23 -14.83 -10.82
CA TYR A 347 11.87 -15.20 -10.40
C TYR A 347 10.88 -14.03 -10.49
N ARG A 348 11.40 -12.80 -10.51
CA ARG A 348 10.63 -11.56 -10.61
C ARG A 348 11.10 -10.77 -11.82
N TRP A 349 10.18 -10.52 -12.75
CA TRP A 349 10.45 -9.83 -14.01
C TRP A 349 9.27 -8.94 -14.41
N SER A 350 9.53 -8.02 -15.34
CA SER A 350 8.53 -7.12 -15.89
C SER A 350 7.88 -7.77 -17.11
N ASP A 351 6.54 -7.85 -17.12
CA ASP A 351 5.77 -8.39 -18.25
C ASP A 351 5.40 -7.32 -19.30
N THR A 352 5.87 -6.08 -19.10
CA THR A 352 5.64 -4.94 -20.00
C THR A 352 6.95 -4.48 -20.64
N PRO A 353 6.95 -4.04 -21.92
CA PRO A 353 8.12 -3.45 -22.54
C PRO A 353 8.65 -2.25 -21.76
N ILE A 354 9.96 -2.24 -21.49
CA ILE A 354 10.63 -1.11 -20.84
C ILE A 354 11.36 -0.30 -21.90
N HIS A 355 10.90 0.92 -22.13
CA HIS A 355 11.59 1.87 -23.00
C HIS A 355 12.63 2.61 -22.17
N TYR A 356 13.84 2.75 -22.66
CA TYR A 356 14.90 3.46 -21.96
C TYR A 356 15.75 4.31 -22.91
N ILE A 357 16.40 5.31 -22.33
CA ILE A 357 17.46 6.09 -22.96
C ILE A 357 18.73 5.90 -22.15
N TYR A 358 19.88 6.04 -22.80
CA TYR A 358 21.17 6.08 -22.12
C TYR A 358 22.00 7.25 -22.60
N GLN A 359 22.80 7.80 -21.69
CA GLN A 359 23.72 8.90 -21.91
C GLN A 359 25.09 8.51 -21.38
N VAL A 360 26.12 8.83 -22.14
CA VAL A 360 27.54 8.65 -21.83
C VAL A 360 28.19 10.02 -21.93
N ARG A 361 28.69 10.52 -20.80
CA ARG A 361 29.39 11.81 -20.72
C ARG A 361 30.87 11.56 -20.49
N LYS A 362 31.71 12.18 -21.32
CA LYS A 362 33.17 12.20 -21.17
C LYS A 362 33.66 13.61 -21.44
N ASP A 363 34.35 14.23 -20.47
CA ASP A 363 35.02 15.53 -20.63
C ASP A 363 34.11 16.64 -21.24
N GLY A 364 32.80 16.59 -20.97
CA GLY A 364 31.81 17.54 -21.49
C GLY A 364 31.19 17.18 -22.84
N GLU A 365 31.67 16.14 -23.54
CA GLU A 365 30.96 15.55 -24.68
C GLU A 365 29.93 14.53 -24.21
N GLU A 366 28.71 14.62 -24.73
CA GLU A 366 27.61 13.68 -24.44
C GLU A 366 27.21 12.92 -25.70
N LYS A 367 27.17 11.58 -25.58
CA LYS A 367 26.62 10.68 -26.59
C LYS A 367 25.52 9.85 -25.93
N GLY A 368 24.50 9.47 -26.69
CA GLY A 368 23.42 8.67 -26.15
C GLY A 368 22.70 7.84 -27.19
N GLY A 369 21.78 7.03 -26.72
CA GLY A 369 20.91 6.22 -27.55
C GLY A 369 19.65 5.82 -26.80
N GLU A 370 18.78 5.09 -27.48
CA GLU A 370 17.53 4.59 -26.93
C GLU A 370 17.40 3.08 -27.19
N GLY A 371 16.59 2.41 -26.39
CA GLY A 371 16.35 0.98 -26.52
C GLY A 371 15.05 0.54 -25.86
N ILE A 372 14.70 -0.73 -26.10
CA ILE A 372 13.50 -1.35 -25.54
C ILE A 372 13.88 -2.75 -25.03
N LEU A 373 13.66 -3.00 -23.74
CA LEU A 373 13.68 -4.35 -23.18
C LEU A 373 12.29 -4.97 -23.38
N TYR A 374 12.20 -5.93 -24.31
CA TYR A 374 10.96 -6.66 -24.55
C TYR A 374 10.78 -7.78 -23.52
N PRO A 375 9.58 -7.95 -22.95
CA PRO A 375 9.30 -9.04 -22.02
C PRO A 375 9.36 -10.39 -22.75
N GLN A 376 9.77 -11.43 -22.03
CA GLN A 376 9.71 -12.82 -22.49
C GLN A 376 8.67 -13.59 -21.68
N GLN A 377 8.02 -14.57 -22.31
CA GLN A 377 6.96 -15.29 -21.66
C GLN A 377 7.50 -16.15 -20.50
N GLY A 378 7.17 -15.76 -19.28
CA GLY A 378 7.52 -16.50 -18.06
C GLY A 378 8.98 -16.39 -17.64
N ALA A 379 9.71 -15.37 -18.12
CA ALA A 379 11.10 -15.14 -17.74
C ALA A 379 11.53 -13.68 -17.98
N GLY A 380 12.60 -13.29 -17.28
CA GLY A 380 13.35 -12.07 -17.56
C GLY A 380 14.05 -12.10 -18.93
N SER A 381 14.38 -10.92 -19.42
CA SER A 381 15.15 -10.64 -20.63
C SER A 381 16.21 -9.58 -20.35
N SER A 382 17.19 -9.52 -21.25
CA SER A 382 18.32 -8.61 -21.13
C SER A 382 18.74 -8.05 -22.48
N GLU A 383 19.22 -6.81 -22.49
CA GLU A 383 19.84 -6.16 -23.63
C GLU A 383 21.19 -5.58 -23.24
N ARG A 384 22.09 -5.37 -24.21
CA ARG A 384 23.42 -4.82 -23.95
C ARG A 384 23.62 -3.50 -24.65
N ILE A 385 24.01 -2.50 -23.87
CA ILE A 385 24.58 -1.27 -24.40
C ILE A 385 26.08 -1.51 -24.57
N VAL A 386 26.62 -1.20 -25.75
CA VAL A 386 28.06 -1.31 -26.02
C VAL A 386 28.60 0.07 -26.35
N ILE A 387 29.53 0.52 -25.53
CA ILE A 387 30.27 1.78 -25.70
C ILE A 387 31.60 1.42 -26.33
N GLN A 388 31.83 1.92 -27.54
CA GLN A 388 33.05 1.66 -28.31
C GLN A 388 33.98 2.88 -28.30
N ASP A 389 35.18 2.69 -28.83
CA ASP A 389 36.21 3.73 -28.99
C ASP A 389 36.54 4.43 -27.67
N MET A 390 36.56 3.66 -26.58
CA MET A 390 36.93 4.18 -25.27
C MET A 390 38.44 4.45 -25.21
N ALA A 391 38.80 5.54 -24.54
CA ALA A 391 40.16 6.00 -24.34
C ALA A 391 40.31 6.48 -22.90
N PRO A 392 41.53 6.61 -22.35
CA PRO A 392 41.74 7.13 -21.01
C PRO A 392 40.90 8.38 -20.69
N GLY A 393 40.38 8.44 -19.46
CA GLY A 393 39.45 9.46 -18.99
C GLY A 393 38.33 8.91 -18.10
N VAL A 394 37.45 9.82 -17.68
CA VAL A 394 36.29 9.54 -16.81
C VAL A 394 35.02 9.51 -17.65
N TYR A 395 34.22 8.45 -17.49
CA TYR A 395 32.97 8.25 -18.19
C TYR A 395 31.82 8.15 -17.18
N ASP A 396 30.92 9.12 -17.20
CA ASP A 396 29.66 9.03 -16.46
C ASP A 396 28.59 8.46 -17.37
N ILE A 397 28.04 7.32 -16.99
CA ILE A 397 27.02 6.60 -17.76
C ILE A 397 25.73 6.61 -16.96
N GLU A 398 24.67 7.08 -17.58
CA GLU A 398 23.32 7.12 -17.02
C GLU A 398 22.36 6.42 -17.98
N VAL A 399 21.45 5.62 -17.43
CA VAL A 399 20.38 4.95 -18.15
C VAL A 399 19.07 5.22 -17.43
N GLN A 400 18.09 5.75 -18.15
CA GLN A 400 16.78 6.10 -17.60
C GLN A 400 15.68 5.34 -18.35
N SER A 401 14.81 4.63 -17.62
CA SER A 401 13.58 4.11 -18.18
C SER A 401 12.54 5.23 -18.33
N LEU A 402 11.77 5.21 -19.42
CA LEU A 402 10.73 6.20 -19.77
C LEU A 402 9.30 5.63 -19.68
N SER A 403 9.18 4.30 -19.71
CA SER A 403 7.91 3.58 -19.70
C SER A 403 8.14 2.13 -19.24
N PRO A 404 7.21 1.53 -18.48
CA PRO A 404 6.01 2.17 -17.92
C PRO A 404 6.33 3.15 -16.79
N PHE A 405 7.41 2.89 -16.03
CA PHE A 405 7.86 3.72 -14.92
C PHE A 405 9.23 4.35 -15.20
N GLU A 406 9.51 5.44 -14.51
CA GLU A 406 10.77 6.16 -14.57
C GLU A 406 11.70 5.68 -13.45
N LYS A 407 12.87 5.20 -13.86
CA LYS A 407 13.94 4.75 -12.99
C LYS A 407 15.28 5.07 -13.64
N THR A 408 16.19 5.66 -12.88
CA THR A 408 17.53 6.01 -13.34
C THR A 408 18.56 5.10 -12.69
N LEU A 409 19.42 4.50 -13.50
CA LEU A 409 20.61 3.77 -13.09
C LEU A 409 21.84 4.51 -13.61
N LYS A 410 22.88 4.63 -12.80
CA LYS A 410 24.09 5.35 -13.14
C LYS A 410 25.35 4.63 -12.67
N GLY A 411 26.49 5.04 -13.20
CA GLY A 411 27.81 4.58 -12.79
C GLY A 411 28.92 5.36 -13.47
N THR A 412 30.05 5.48 -12.78
CA THR A 412 31.22 6.22 -13.24
C THR A 412 32.34 5.23 -13.52
N PHE A 413 32.96 5.34 -14.69
CA PHE A 413 33.98 4.41 -15.18
C PHE A 413 35.24 5.17 -15.54
N VAL A 414 36.36 4.77 -14.97
CA VAL A 414 37.64 5.46 -15.19
C VAL A 414 38.63 4.54 -15.86
N ILE A 415 39.13 5.01 -17.00
CA ILE A 415 40.22 4.38 -17.73
C ILE A 415 41.48 5.21 -17.45
N PRO A 416 42.46 4.68 -16.69
CA PRO A 416 43.70 5.41 -16.41
C PRO A 416 44.58 5.49 -17.67
N GLU A 417 45.49 6.47 -17.70
CA GLU A 417 46.50 6.56 -18.75
C GLU A 417 47.46 5.35 -18.71
N LYS A 418 47.90 4.90 -19.88
CA LYS A 418 48.85 3.80 -20.00
C LYS A 418 50.26 4.33 -19.85
N GLU A 419 50.84 4.17 -18.66
CA GLU A 419 52.23 4.53 -18.40
C GLU A 419 53.07 3.27 -18.13
N ASN A 420 53.82 2.82 -19.14
CA ASN A 420 54.82 1.74 -19.04
C ASN A 420 54.35 0.43 -18.35
N ASP A 421 53.10 0.01 -18.54
CA ASP A 421 52.50 -1.17 -17.87
C ASP A 421 52.50 -1.09 -16.32
N ILE A 422 52.49 0.14 -15.80
CA ILE A 422 52.29 0.49 -14.39
C ILE A 422 50.82 0.95 -14.23
N PHE A 423 50.12 0.35 -13.28
CA PHE A 423 48.71 0.59 -13.00
C PHE A 423 48.57 1.15 -11.58
N CYS A 424 47.93 2.31 -11.43
CA CYS A 424 47.71 2.97 -10.15
C CYS A 424 46.22 3.03 -9.80
N VAL A 425 45.84 2.47 -8.67
CA VAL A 425 44.49 2.58 -8.08
C VAL A 425 44.60 3.37 -6.78
N LYS A 426 43.69 4.32 -6.56
CA LYS A 426 43.60 5.08 -5.32
C LYS A 426 42.30 4.72 -4.63
N GLU A 427 42.39 4.21 -3.41
CA GLU A 427 41.24 3.93 -2.56
C GLU A 427 41.20 4.96 -1.45
N ASP A 428 40.28 5.92 -1.55
CA ASP A 428 39.97 6.91 -0.52
C ASP A 428 38.44 7.01 -0.35
N GLN A 429 38.03 7.59 0.77
CA GLN A 429 36.64 7.96 1.03
C GLN A 429 36.63 9.24 1.87
N GLN A 430 35.71 10.16 1.58
CA GLN A 430 35.49 11.32 2.43
C GLN A 430 35.20 10.88 3.88
N GLY A 431 35.89 11.50 4.85
CA GLY A 431 35.85 11.13 6.26
C GLY A 431 36.84 10.02 6.66
N SER A 432 37.49 9.35 5.71
CA SER A 432 38.60 8.42 5.99
C SER A 432 39.82 9.20 6.48
N PHE A 433 40.56 8.60 7.42
CA PHE A 433 41.84 9.14 7.91
C PHE A 433 43.03 8.74 7.05
N CYS A 434 42.85 7.82 6.09
CA CYS A 434 43.91 7.39 5.19
C CYS A 434 43.42 7.10 3.78
N VAL A 435 44.31 7.30 2.82
CA VAL A 435 44.20 6.86 1.43
C VAL A 435 45.19 5.72 1.17
N GLN A 436 44.82 4.80 0.28
CA GLN A 436 45.71 3.75 -0.19
C GLN A 436 45.98 3.91 -1.69
N LEU A 437 47.26 3.95 -2.06
CA LEU A 437 47.72 3.86 -3.45
C LEU A 437 48.15 2.42 -3.72
N ILE A 438 47.44 1.71 -4.57
CA ILE A 438 47.79 0.37 -5.04
C ILE A 438 48.49 0.50 -6.39
N VAL A 439 49.76 0.11 -6.44
CA VAL A 439 50.56 0.10 -7.66
C VAL A 439 50.76 -1.33 -8.09
N SER A 440 50.31 -1.66 -9.30
CA SER A 440 50.50 -2.96 -9.93
C SER A 440 51.31 -2.81 -11.20
N VAL A 441 52.20 -3.76 -11.47
CA VAL A 441 52.96 -3.81 -12.72
C VAL A 441 52.74 -5.14 -13.43
N LYS A 442 52.64 -5.10 -14.76
CA LYS A 442 52.49 -6.30 -15.59
C LYS A 442 53.84 -6.76 -16.14
N ASP A 443 54.29 -6.22 -17.28
CA ASP A 443 55.55 -6.60 -17.93
C ASP A 443 56.71 -5.65 -17.60
N TYR A 444 56.51 -4.73 -16.65
CA TYR A 444 57.50 -3.74 -16.23
C TYR A 444 58.43 -4.27 -15.14
N GLU A 445 59.75 -4.14 -15.35
CA GLU A 445 60.80 -4.34 -14.36
C GLU A 445 61.67 -3.09 -14.30
N GLY A 446 61.71 -2.41 -13.15
CA GLY A 446 62.44 -1.16 -13.05
C GLY A 446 62.14 -0.35 -11.79
N ASN A 447 62.71 0.85 -11.75
CA ASN A 447 62.43 1.83 -10.71
C ASN A 447 61.10 2.52 -10.98
N ILE A 448 60.24 2.60 -9.98
CA ILE A 448 58.99 3.35 -10.00
C ILE A 448 59.12 4.50 -9.01
N LYS A 449 58.76 5.69 -9.45
CA LYS A 449 58.65 6.87 -8.59
C LYS A 449 57.20 7.04 -8.17
N ILE A 450 56.96 6.99 -6.88
CA ILE A 450 55.70 7.33 -6.24
C ILE A 450 55.77 8.80 -5.86
N SER A 451 54.77 9.58 -6.23
CA SER A 451 54.62 10.99 -5.85
C SER A 451 53.32 11.20 -5.10
N TRP A 452 53.28 12.16 -4.18
CA TRP A 452 52.08 12.55 -3.43
C TRP A 452 52.02 14.05 -3.17
N PRO A 453 50.81 14.65 -3.10
CA PRO A 453 50.60 16.07 -2.80
C PRO A 453 50.88 16.43 -1.33
N GLU A 454 50.87 17.73 -1.06
CA GLU A 454 50.78 18.27 0.30
C GLU A 454 49.52 17.74 1.00
N GLY A 455 49.61 17.46 2.30
CA GLY A 455 48.50 16.96 3.11
C GLY A 455 48.39 15.43 3.18
N LEU A 456 49.23 14.70 2.45
CA LEU A 456 49.39 13.24 2.61
C LEU A 456 50.69 12.90 3.34
N ILE A 457 50.57 12.08 4.38
CA ILE A 457 51.67 11.63 5.24
C ILE A 457 51.91 10.14 4.99
N PRO A 458 53.03 9.75 4.37
CA PRO A 458 53.36 8.34 4.16
C PRO A 458 53.38 7.58 5.49
N ASP A 459 52.80 6.38 5.50
CA ASP A 459 52.77 5.52 6.68
C ASP A 459 54.18 4.99 7.00
N SER A 460 54.84 5.63 7.96
CA SER A 460 56.20 5.27 8.39
C SER A 460 56.31 3.88 9.01
N THR A 461 55.20 3.19 9.27
CA THR A 461 55.21 1.77 9.67
C THR A 461 55.47 0.84 8.48
N GLN A 462 55.31 1.32 7.24
CA GLN A 462 55.74 0.58 6.05
C GLN A 462 57.24 0.82 5.83
N ALA A 463 58.01 -0.27 5.75
CA ALA A 463 59.47 -0.21 5.59
C ALA A 463 59.94 0.63 4.39
N VAL A 464 59.11 0.78 3.35
CA VAL A 464 59.41 1.64 2.19
C VAL A 464 59.42 3.14 2.53
N PHE A 465 58.74 3.55 3.60
CA PHE A 465 58.60 4.94 4.03
C PHE A 465 59.37 5.27 5.33
N GLU A 466 60.12 4.32 5.89
CA GLU A 466 60.79 4.48 7.20
C GLU A 466 61.74 5.68 7.22
N ASP A 467 62.46 5.91 6.11
CA ASP A 467 63.42 7.00 5.96
C ASP A 467 62.83 8.28 5.32
N VAL A 468 61.54 8.27 4.97
CA VAL A 468 60.90 9.41 4.30
C VAL A 468 60.54 10.47 5.34
N LYS A 469 61.21 11.61 5.27
CA LYS A 469 60.94 12.78 6.13
C LYS A 469 59.98 13.71 5.42
N THR A 470 58.76 13.83 5.93
CA THR A 470 57.73 14.70 5.36
C THR A 470 57.47 15.98 6.14
N ARG A 471 58.26 16.28 7.19
CA ARG A 471 58.03 17.43 8.07
C ARG A 471 59.21 18.39 8.14
N THR A 472 58.96 19.64 7.77
CA THR A 472 59.82 20.82 7.97
C THR A 472 58.99 21.89 8.68
N GLU A 473 59.38 22.24 9.92
CA GLU A 473 58.93 23.39 10.74
C GLU A 473 57.45 23.85 10.68
N ASP A 474 56.50 22.93 10.40
CA ASP A 474 55.04 22.97 10.70
C ASP A 474 54.09 22.63 9.52
N LEU A 475 54.59 22.14 8.37
CA LEU A 475 53.76 21.65 7.27
C LEU A 475 54.20 20.24 6.79
N TYR A 476 53.24 19.47 6.26
CA TYR A 476 53.47 18.16 5.64
C TYR A 476 53.56 18.34 4.12
N GLU A 477 54.78 18.46 3.61
CA GLU A 477 55.04 18.79 2.22
C GLU A 477 54.75 17.61 1.26
N ALA A 478 54.48 17.96 0.00
CA ALA A 478 54.47 17.01 -1.12
C ALA A 478 55.82 16.27 -1.20
N GLY A 479 55.82 15.03 -1.67
CA GLY A 479 57.02 14.22 -1.70
C GLY A 479 57.05 13.17 -2.80
N GLU A 480 58.21 12.56 -2.95
CA GLU A 480 58.41 11.45 -3.88
C GLU A 480 59.34 10.37 -3.29
N LEU A 481 59.13 9.13 -3.72
CA LEU A 481 59.93 7.97 -3.36
C LEU A 481 60.15 7.10 -4.60
N THR A 482 61.41 6.80 -4.92
CA THR A 482 61.76 5.84 -5.96
C THR A 482 62.05 4.48 -5.36
N LEU A 483 61.44 3.43 -5.92
CA LEU A 483 61.62 2.05 -5.48
C LEU A 483 61.59 1.07 -6.64
N TRP A 484 62.29 -0.05 -6.51
CA TRP A 484 62.31 -1.09 -7.53
C TRP A 484 61.07 -2.00 -7.46
N MET A 485 60.43 -2.27 -8.60
CA MET A 485 59.36 -3.26 -8.73
C MET A 485 59.71 -4.36 -9.76
N LYS A 486 59.28 -5.58 -9.44
CA LYS A 486 59.40 -6.75 -10.33
C LYS A 486 58.13 -6.88 -11.18
N PRO A 487 58.20 -7.49 -12.37
CA PRO A 487 57.02 -7.80 -13.18
C PRO A 487 55.96 -8.58 -12.38
N TYR A 488 54.69 -8.43 -12.78
CA TYR A 488 53.52 -9.10 -12.21
C TYR A 488 53.38 -8.94 -10.69
N THR A 489 53.81 -7.79 -10.15
CA THR A 489 53.76 -7.49 -8.72
C THR A 489 52.74 -6.40 -8.44
N SER A 490 52.01 -6.53 -7.33
CA SER A 490 51.14 -5.49 -6.80
C SER A 490 51.56 -5.13 -5.37
N ARG A 491 51.57 -3.83 -5.04
CA ARG A 491 51.90 -3.31 -3.71
C ARG A 491 50.98 -2.15 -3.33
N THR A 492 50.61 -2.09 -2.07
CA THR A 492 49.78 -1.02 -1.50
C THR A 492 50.64 -0.10 -0.63
N TYR A 493 50.50 1.20 -0.86
CA TYR A 493 51.17 2.28 -0.15
C TYR A 493 50.12 3.14 0.55
N ARG A 494 50.22 3.28 1.87
CA ARG A 494 49.25 3.98 2.69
C ARG A 494 49.75 5.38 3.04
N PHE A 495 48.85 6.34 2.96
CA PHE A 495 49.10 7.71 3.39
C PHE A 495 47.99 8.16 4.34
N PHE A 496 48.36 8.82 5.43
CA PHE A 496 47.44 9.47 6.36
C PHE A 496 47.10 10.88 5.88
N LYS A 497 45.85 11.28 6.02
CA LYS A 497 45.35 12.57 5.56
C LYS A 497 45.45 13.60 6.68
N THR A 498 45.93 14.80 6.36
CA THR A 498 45.88 15.94 7.31
C THR A 498 44.47 16.53 7.42
N ASP A 499 43.65 16.35 6.38
CA ASP A 499 42.23 16.70 6.33
C ASP A 499 41.42 15.50 5.85
N THR A 500 40.54 14.98 6.70
CA THR A 500 39.71 13.81 6.39
C THR A 500 38.63 14.12 5.35
N GLU A 501 38.28 15.39 5.14
CA GLU A 501 37.26 15.82 4.18
C GLU A 501 37.77 15.90 2.74
N THR A 502 39.08 16.03 2.53
CA THR A 502 39.67 16.07 1.18
C THR A 502 39.65 14.68 0.55
N ASP A 503 39.14 14.51 -0.67
CA ASP A 503 39.13 13.22 -1.39
C ASP A 503 40.28 13.14 -2.41
N TYR A 504 41.19 12.18 -2.21
CA TYR A 504 42.36 11.98 -3.06
C TYR A 504 42.16 10.93 -4.17
N THR A 505 40.96 10.37 -4.32
CA THR A 505 40.65 9.35 -5.35
C THR A 505 41.05 9.81 -6.76
N TRP A 506 40.86 11.10 -7.05
CA TRP A 506 41.15 11.71 -8.35
C TRP A 506 42.39 12.61 -8.38
N ASP A 507 43.17 12.66 -7.31
CA ASP A 507 44.30 13.58 -7.20
C ASP A 507 45.43 13.21 -8.17
N THR A 508 45.76 14.08 -9.11
CA THR A 508 46.77 13.81 -10.15
C THR A 508 48.22 13.83 -9.66
N GLN A 509 48.46 14.30 -8.43
CA GLN A 509 49.77 14.32 -7.81
C GLN A 509 50.05 13.03 -7.01
N LEU A 510 49.02 12.36 -6.47
CA LEU A 510 49.13 11.02 -5.90
C LEU A 510 49.17 9.98 -7.02
N ARG A 511 50.37 9.57 -7.42
CA ARG A 511 50.56 8.65 -8.56
C ARG A 511 51.86 7.85 -8.45
N ALA A 512 52.01 6.85 -9.32
CA ALA A 512 53.26 6.15 -9.52
C ALA A 512 53.57 6.05 -11.02
N GLU A 513 54.80 6.42 -11.39
CA GLU A 513 55.28 6.48 -12.77
C GLU A 513 56.66 5.80 -12.88
N ALA A 514 57.06 5.40 -14.09
CA ALA A 514 58.40 4.84 -14.29
C ALA A 514 59.48 5.89 -13.98
N ALA A 515 60.57 5.47 -13.36
CA ALA A 515 61.74 6.29 -13.11
C ALA A 515 62.95 5.75 -13.88
N ASP A 516 63.65 6.65 -14.55
CA ASP A 516 64.89 6.36 -15.29
C ASP A 516 66.08 6.03 -14.35
#